data_AF-A0AAW1YZA3-F1
#
_entry.id   AF-A0AAW1YZA3-F1
#
_cell.length_a   1.000
_cell.length_b   1.000
_cell.length_c   1.000
_cell.angle_alpha   90.00
_cell.angle_beta   90.00
_cell.angle_gamma   90.00
#
_symmetry.space_group_name_H-M   'P 1'
#
loop_
_entity.id
_entity.type
_entity.pdbx_description
1 polymer ?
#
loop_
_entity_poly.entity_id
_entity_poly.type
_entity_poly.pdbx_seq_one_letter_code
_entity_poly.pdbx_strand_id
1 'polypeptide(L)'
;FEALDLLSASQVAQLAAQSGALNNADLIRLVFDRLDGDNALQDVGEFLTALLRTSQALDINPVVRDIMMNRAFAILSLHFEDFESHDWVSWFTVKLVSLLPSLTAEMLQRVTSYTDCDAYHVIVGALSSVFEQMTSLRQQELTPVLLGYLKQRRASGSTCSTNSSNLSTYLWACFGKFSIYVDYEDLRGLIEGFGSFEALDLLSASQVAQLAAQSGALNNADLIRLVFDRLDGDNALQDVGEFLTALLRTSQVCSRFGHQSCGERHHDESGLRHPQPPF
;
A
#
# COMPACT_ATOMS: atom_id res chain seq x y z
N PHE A 1 20.59 28.10 17.27
CA PHE A 1 20.75 27.83 15.82
C PHE A 1 21.95 28.53 15.20
N GLU A 2 22.58 29.52 15.85
CA GLU A 2 23.77 30.23 15.33
C GLU A 2 25.07 29.41 15.30
N ALA A 3 25.08 28.17 15.81
CA ALA A 3 26.27 27.32 15.90
C ALA A 3 26.01 25.87 15.41
N LEU A 4 25.08 25.68 14.47
CA LEU A 4 24.75 24.37 13.91
C LEU A 4 25.97 23.65 13.30
N ASP A 5 26.91 24.41 12.72
CA ASP A 5 28.12 23.88 12.08
C ASP A 5 29.04 23.14 13.05
N LEU A 6 28.94 23.43 14.36
CA LEU A 6 29.75 22.78 15.40
C LEU A 6 29.12 21.51 15.96
N LEU A 7 27.88 21.19 15.58
CA LEU A 7 27.13 20.06 16.12
C LEU A 7 27.25 18.84 15.20
N SER A 8 27.28 17.65 15.79
CA SER A 8 27.07 16.39 15.06
C SER A 8 25.61 16.24 14.63
N ALA A 9 25.34 15.40 13.64
CA ALA A 9 23.97 15.13 13.19
C ALA A 9 23.03 14.66 14.32
N SER A 10 23.55 13.86 15.27
CA SER A 10 22.81 13.43 16.46
C SER A 10 22.50 14.57 17.43
N GLN A 11 23.44 15.50 17.64
CA GLN A 11 23.21 16.70 18.45
C GLN A 11 22.21 17.65 17.77
N VAL A 12 22.26 17.78 16.44
CA VAL A 12 21.28 18.54 15.67
C VAL A 12 19.89 17.93 15.81
N ALA A 13 19.76 16.61 15.81
CA ALA A 13 18.47 15.93 16.03
C ALA A 13 17.88 16.22 17.42
N GLN A 14 18.71 16.15 18.47
CA GLN A 14 18.29 16.49 19.83
C GLN A 14 17.83 17.95 19.94
N LEU A 15 18.59 18.88 19.33
CA LEU A 15 18.21 20.28 19.26
C LEU A 15 16.89 20.47 18.53
N ALA A 16 16.70 19.82 17.37
CA ALA A 16 15.48 19.95 16.58
C ALA A 16 14.23 19.49 17.35
N ALA A 17 14.35 18.38 18.10
CA ALA A 17 13.28 17.85 18.93
C ALA A 17 12.89 18.78 20.11
N GLN A 18 13.86 19.50 20.68
CA GLN A 18 13.64 20.31 21.90
C GLN A 18 13.35 21.79 21.61
N SER A 19 13.69 22.28 20.42
CA SER A 19 13.63 23.71 20.08
C SER A 19 12.38 24.14 19.32
N GLY A 20 11.44 23.21 19.07
CA GLY A 20 10.26 23.46 18.24
C GLY A 20 10.54 23.48 16.73
N ALA A 21 11.73 23.07 16.29
CA ALA A 21 12.07 23.03 14.85
C ALA A 21 11.15 22.10 14.06
N LEU A 22 10.65 21.02 14.67
CA LEU A 22 9.67 20.11 14.05
C LEU A 22 8.31 20.76 13.75
N ASN A 23 8.10 21.99 14.22
CA ASN A 23 6.91 22.80 13.98
C ASN A 23 7.22 24.14 13.28
N ASN A 24 8.47 24.35 12.84
CA ASN A 24 8.89 25.59 12.21
C ASN A 24 9.68 25.32 10.91
N ALA A 25 9.09 25.72 9.78
CA ALA A 25 9.64 25.48 8.46
C ALA A 25 10.99 26.17 8.19
N ASP A 26 11.28 27.29 8.85
CA ASP A 26 12.55 28.01 8.66
C ASP A 26 13.66 27.37 9.49
N LEU A 27 13.35 26.96 10.73
CA LEU A 27 14.31 26.25 11.58
C LEU A 27 14.68 24.89 11.00
N ILE A 28 13.71 24.14 10.48
CA ILE A 28 14.02 22.84 9.88
C ILE A 28 14.82 22.96 8.58
N ARG A 29 14.65 24.05 7.82
CA ARG A 29 15.50 24.33 6.65
C ARG A 29 16.94 24.54 7.07
N LEU A 30 17.19 25.36 8.11
CA LEU A 30 18.54 25.54 8.66
C LEU A 30 19.16 24.21 9.13
N VAL A 31 18.36 23.34 9.74
CA VAL A 31 18.80 21.98 10.11
C VAL A 31 19.26 21.20 8.88
N PHE A 32 18.43 21.14 7.83
CA PHE A 32 18.78 20.36 6.64
C PHE A 32 19.89 21.00 5.80
N ASP A 33 19.98 22.33 5.75
CA ASP A 33 21.10 23.02 5.09
C ASP A 33 22.43 22.68 5.80
N ARG A 34 22.42 22.46 7.13
CA ARG A 34 23.58 21.94 7.86
C ARG A 34 23.88 20.47 7.54
N LEU A 35 22.87 19.63 7.35
CA LEU A 35 23.06 18.20 7.06
C LEU A 35 23.50 17.96 5.61
N ASP A 36 23.24 18.89 4.70
CA ASP A 36 23.56 18.83 3.28
C ASP A 36 25.03 19.23 2.98
N GLY A 37 25.97 18.54 3.64
CA GLY A 37 27.42 18.69 3.45
C GLY A 37 28.06 17.50 2.73
N ASP A 38 29.38 17.39 2.80
CA ASP A 38 30.13 16.32 2.09
C ASP A 38 29.70 14.89 2.45
N ASN A 39 29.17 14.68 3.67
CA ASN A 39 28.70 13.38 4.17
C ASN A 39 27.16 13.33 4.31
N ALA A 40 26.42 14.03 3.44
CA ALA A 40 24.98 14.25 3.57
C ALA A 40 24.15 12.98 3.83
N LEU A 41 24.42 11.88 3.12
CA LEU A 41 23.70 10.61 3.31
C LEU A 41 23.86 10.08 4.74
N GLN A 42 25.08 10.12 5.28
CA GLN A 42 25.38 9.69 6.64
C GLN A 42 24.76 10.64 7.66
N ASP A 43 24.96 11.95 7.48
CA ASP A 43 24.46 12.98 8.40
C ASP A 43 22.93 12.94 8.50
N VAL A 44 22.21 12.85 7.37
CA VAL A 44 20.74 12.70 7.37
C VAL A 44 20.32 11.39 8.03
N GLY A 45 21.01 10.29 7.73
CA GLY A 45 20.70 8.99 8.33
C GLY A 45 20.87 8.99 9.84
N GLU A 46 21.96 9.56 10.34
CA GLU A 46 22.22 9.73 11.77
C GLU A 46 21.22 10.66 12.45
N PHE A 47 20.90 11.79 11.80
CA PHE A 47 19.90 12.74 12.29
C PHE A 47 18.53 12.07 12.47
N LEU A 48 18.02 11.39 11.43
CA LEU A 48 16.70 10.75 11.49
C LEU A 48 16.67 9.62 12.53
N THR A 49 17.73 8.82 12.61
CA THR A 49 17.85 7.76 13.62
C THR A 49 17.88 8.34 15.04
N ALA A 50 18.62 9.42 15.27
CA ALA A 50 18.67 10.09 16.57
C ALA A 50 17.34 10.77 16.94
N LEU A 51 16.63 11.32 15.94
CA LEU A 51 15.33 11.94 16.14
C LEU A 51 14.30 10.94 16.66
N LEU A 52 14.27 9.74 16.09
CA LEU A 52 13.40 8.63 16.52
C LEU A 52 13.72 8.11 17.94
N ARG A 53 15.00 8.21 18.37
CA ARG A 53 15.38 7.87 19.75
C ARG A 53 14.96 8.92 20.77
N THR A 54 14.78 10.17 20.32
CA THR A 54 14.50 11.30 21.20
C THR A 54 13.01 11.36 21.58
N SER A 55 12.11 10.88 20.72
CA SER A 55 10.68 10.76 21.04
C SER A 55 10.05 9.52 20.39
N GLN A 56 9.25 8.77 21.14
CA GLN A 56 8.46 7.64 20.63
C GLN A 56 7.28 8.09 19.74
N ALA A 57 6.80 9.34 19.91
CA ALA A 57 5.78 9.94 19.07
C ALA A 57 6.27 11.33 18.63
N LEU A 58 6.81 11.39 17.40
CA LEU A 58 7.20 12.66 16.79
C LEU A 58 5.94 13.31 16.19
N ASP A 59 5.40 14.30 16.88
CA ASP A 59 4.39 15.19 16.30
C ASP A 59 5.09 16.24 15.43
N ILE A 60 5.28 15.89 14.15
CA ILE A 60 5.90 16.76 13.14
C ILE A 60 4.79 17.48 12.39
N ASN A 61 4.85 18.81 12.35
CA ASN A 61 3.95 19.59 11.52
C ASN A 61 3.96 19.06 10.06
N PRO A 62 2.81 18.83 9.41
CA PRO A 62 2.77 18.23 8.07
C PRO A 62 3.63 18.96 7.03
N VAL A 63 3.66 20.30 7.05
CA VAL A 63 4.49 21.11 6.13
C VAL A 63 5.98 20.91 6.41
N VAL A 64 6.35 20.82 7.69
CA VAL A 64 7.74 20.51 8.09
C VAL A 64 8.11 19.10 7.66
N ARG A 65 7.22 18.12 7.84
CA ARG A 65 7.43 16.74 7.41
C ARG A 65 7.62 16.63 5.90
N ASP A 66 6.85 17.38 5.11
CA ASP A 66 7.03 17.49 3.66
C ASP A 66 8.41 18.06 3.30
N ILE A 67 8.87 19.12 3.98
CA ILE A 67 10.21 19.70 3.76
C ILE A 67 11.30 18.68 4.09
N MET A 68 11.21 18.02 5.25
CA MET A 68 12.17 17.01 5.68
C MET A 68 12.22 15.84 4.69
N MET A 69 11.06 15.33 4.26
CA MET A 69 10.98 14.25 3.28
C MET A 69 11.61 14.66 1.95
N ASN A 70 11.26 15.85 1.43
CA ASN A 70 11.83 16.37 0.18
C ASN A 70 13.37 16.48 0.24
N ARG A 71 13.91 17.05 1.31
CA ARG A 71 15.35 17.22 1.48
C ARG A 71 16.07 15.89 1.67
N ALA A 72 15.56 15.02 2.54
CA ALA A 72 16.12 13.69 2.76
C ALA A 72 16.08 12.84 1.48
N PHE A 73 14.98 12.89 0.74
CA PHE A 73 14.83 12.14 -0.51
C PHE A 73 15.77 12.64 -1.61
N ALA A 74 15.99 13.95 -1.72
CA ALA A 74 16.91 14.52 -2.69
C ALA A 74 18.32 13.93 -2.53
N ILE A 75 18.81 13.87 -1.29
CA ILE A 75 20.11 13.27 -0.94
C ILE A 75 20.08 11.76 -1.19
N LEU A 76 19.08 11.07 -0.62
CA LEU A 76 18.97 9.61 -0.68
C LEU A 76 18.93 9.09 -2.13
N SER A 77 18.21 9.80 -3.01
CA SER A 77 18.00 9.36 -4.39
C SER A 77 19.26 9.32 -5.25
N LEU A 78 20.33 9.99 -4.83
CA LEU A 78 21.62 9.96 -5.50
C LEU A 78 22.38 8.65 -5.27
N HIS A 79 21.96 7.85 -4.29
CA HIS A 79 22.68 6.65 -3.85
C HIS A 79 21.92 5.34 -4.11
N PHE A 80 20.72 5.38 -4.72
CA PHE A 80 19.91 4.17 -4.93
C PHE A 80 20.59 3.12 -5.80
N GLU A 81 21.47 3.51 -6.72
CA GLU A 81 22.23 2.57 -7.55
C GLU A 81 23.25 1.75 -6.74
N ASP A 82 23.76 2.32 -5.64
CA ASP A 82 24.74 1.70 -4.76
C ASP A 82 24.10 0.95 -3.58
N PHE A 83 22.77 0.98 -3.45
CA PHE A 83 22.07 0.39 -2.31
C PHE A 83 22.10 -1.13 -2.32
N GLU A 84 22.56 -1.71 -1.21
CA GLU A 84 22.40 -3.13 -0.94
C GLU A 84 21.07 -3.40 -0.24
N SER A 85 20.70 -4.68 -0.12
CA SER A 85 19.45 -5.11 0.53
C SER A 85 19.30 -4.54 1.95
N HIS A 86 20.40 -4.43 2.70
CA HIS A 86 20.38 -3.90 4.06
C HIS A 86 20.13 -2.38 4.12
N ASP A 87 20.50 -1.64 3.07
CA ASP A 87 20.23 -0.21 2.97
C ASP A 87 18.76 0.07 2.77
N TRP A 88 18.10 -0.67 1.88
CA TRP A 88 16.65 -0.57 1.66
C TRP A 88 15.88 -0.78 2.97
N VAL A 89 16.24 -1.84 3.70
CA VAL A 89 15.64 -2.13 5.01
C VAL A 89 15.91 -0.99 5.99
N SER A 90 17.18 -0.60 6.16
CA SER A 90 17.57 0.45 7.12
C SER A 90 16.86 1.78 6.84
N TRP A 91 16.79 2.20 5.57
CA TRP A 91 16.23 3.49 5.21
C TRP A 91 14.71 3.52 5.29
N PHE A 92 14.01 2.54 4.73
CA PHE A 92 12.55 2.57 4.67
C PHE A 92 11.87 2.10 5.95
N THR A 93 12.47 1.16 6.69
CA THR A 93 11.83 0.59 7.90
C THR A 93 12.31 1.21 9.21
N VAL A 94 13.39 2.01 9.17
CA VAL A 94 13.92 2.70 10.35
C VAL A 94 13.99 4.19 10.11
N LYS A 95 14.88 4.66 9.22
CA LYS A 95 15.24 6.09 9.14
C LYS A 95 14.09 6.98 8.64
N LEU A 96 13.37 6.56 7.60
CA LEU A 96 12.33 7.38 6.96
C LEU A 96 10.94 7.21 7.55
N VAL A 97 10.70 6.28 8.48
CA VAL A 97 9.34 5.90 8.92
C VAL A 97 8.48 7.11 9.32
N SER A 98 9.05 8.07 10.05
CA SER A 98 8.32 9.29 10.46
C SER A 98 8.05 10.29 9.33
N LEU A 99 8.75 10.16 8.20
CA LEU A 99 8.63 11.01 7.01
C LEU A 99 7.84 10.37 5.88
N LEU A 100 7.74 9.04 5.84
CA LEU A 100 7.02 8.27 4.81
C LEU A 100 5.59 8.75 4.51
N PRO A 101 4.80 9.27 5.48
CA PRO A 101 3.49 9.83 5.15
C PRO A 101 3.52 11.01 4.16
N SER A 102 4.70 11.60 3.93
CA SER A 102 4.93 12.72 3.02
C SER A 102 5.56 12.29 1.68
N LEU A 103 5.89 10.99 1.51
CA LEU A 103 6.41 10.45 0.25
C LEU A 103 5.39 10.73 -0.87
N THR A 104 5.83 11.30 -2.00
CA THR A 104 4.96 11.59 -3.14
C THR A 104 4.93 10.45 -4.15
N ALA A 105 3.97 10.45 -5.06
CA ALA A 105 3.92 9.49 -6.17
C ALA A 105 5.18 9.57 -7.05
N GLU A 106 5.71 10.76 -7.31
CA GLU A 106 6.95 10.95 -8.07
C GLU A 106 8.16 10.35 -7.34
N MET A 107 8.27 10.55 -6.03
CA MET A 107 9.32 9.94 -5.22
C MET A 107 9.22 8.42 -5.24
N LEU A 108 8.02 7.86 -5.07
CA LEU A 108 7.80 6.42 -5.14
C LEU A 108 8.15 5.87 -6.52
N GLN A 109 7.78 6.58 -7.59
CA GLN A 109 8.12 6.19 -8.96
C GLN A 109 9.65 6.16 -9.15
N ARG A 110 10.36 7.17 -8.63
CA ARG A 110 11.83 7.19 -8.67
C ARG A 110 12.43 6.06 -7.85
N VAL A 111 11.96 5.79 -6.64
CA VAL A 111 12.50 4.69 -5.83
C VAL A 111 12.32 3.35 -6.53
N THR A 112 11.10 3.09 -7.01
CA THR A 112 10.76 1.79 -7.61
C THR A 112 11.51 1.50 -8.92
N SER A 113 12.07 2.51 -9.60
CA SER A 113 12.91 2.25 -10.78
C SER A 113 14.27 1.62 -10.45
N TYR A 114 14.69 1.63 -9.18
CA TYR A 114 15.95 1.02 -8.71
C TYR A 114 15.74 -0.29 -7.95
N THR A 115 14.50 -0.69 -7.69
CA THR A 115 14.20 -1.79 -6.78
C THR A 115 13.95 -3.10 -7.52
N ASP A 116 14.56 -4.18 -7.04
CA ASP A 116 14.07 -5.53 -7.30
C ASP A 116 12.84 -5.87 -6.44
N CYS A 117 12.36 -7.11 -6.51
CA CYS A 117 11.15 -7.51 -5.81
C CYS A 117 11.33 -7.49 -4.28
N ASP A 118 12.52 -7.81 -3.77
CA ASP A 118 12.79 -7.85 -2.33
C ASP A 118 12.81 -6.42 -1.76
N ALA A 119 13.51 -5.51 -2.43
CA ALA A 119 13.51 -4.08 -2.08
C ALA A 119 12.10 -3.47 -2.22
N TYR A 120 11.35 -3.84 -3.26
CA TYR A 120 9.96 -3.42 -3.44
C TYR A 120 9.07 -3.86 -2.27
N HIS A 121 9.17 -5.12 -1.82
CA HIS A 121 8.40 -5.62 -0.67
C HIS A 121 8.73 -4.86 0.61
N VAL A 122 10.00 -4.49 0.82
CA VAL A 122 10.41 -3.63 1.95
C VAL A 122 9.70 -2.28 1.89
N ILE A 123 9.66 -1.65 0.72
CA ILE A 123 9.02 -0.33 0.54
C ILE A 123 7.50 -0.42 0.74
N VAL A 124 6.83 -1.40 0.15
CA VAL A 124 5.37 -1.61 0.31
C VAL A 124 5.02 -1.90 1.77
N GLY A 125 5.82 -2.72 2.45
CA GLY A 125 5.65 -2.99 3.87
C GLY A 125 5.81 -1.73 4.73
N ALA A 126 6.85 -0.93 4.46
CA ALA A 126 7.09 0.32 5.15
C ALA A 126 5.95 1.33 4.94
N LEU A 127 5.50 1.53 3.70
CA LEU A 127 4.37 2.41 3.39
C LEU A 127 3.07 1.92 4.03
N SER A 128 2.84 0.61 4.04
CA SER A 128 1.66 0.01 4.70
C SER A 128 1.67 0.22 6.21
N SER A 129 2.86 0.24 6.84
CA SER A 129 2.98 0.51 8.28
C SER A 129 2.56 1.92 8.68
N VAL A 130 2.65 2.88 7.76
CA VAL A 130 2.29 4.29 7.97
C VAL A 130 1.02 4.71 7.22
N PHE A 131 0.29 3.76 6.65
CA PHE A 131 -0.87 4.02 5.79
C PHE A 131 -1.91 4.93 6.46
N GLU A 132 -2.26 4.68 7.72
CA GLU A 132 -3.25 5.46 8.47
C GLU A 132 -2.80 6.91 8.75
N GLN A 133 -1.50 7.20 8.62
CA GLN A 133 -0.93 8.52 8.83
C GLN A 133 -0.90 9.35 7.53
N MET A 134 -1.16 8.72 6.39
CA MET A 134 -1.28 9.36 5.09
C MET A 134 -2.68 9.94 4.90
N THR A 135 -2.78 11.01 4.13
CA THR A 135 -4.09 11.49 3.66
C THR A 135 -4.67 10.51 2.64
N SER A 136 -6.00 10.41 2.55
CA SER A 136 -6.64 9.56 1.54
C SER A 136 -6.20 9.91 0.11
N LEU A 137 -6.02 11.20 -0.18
CA LEU A 137 -5.47 11.65 -1.47
C LEU A 137 -4.08 11.03 -1.71
N ARG A 138 -3.19 11.08 -0.71
CA ARG A 138 -1.85 10.51 -0.87
C ARG A 138 -1.89 9.01 -1.05
N GLN A 139 -2.71 8.29 -0.29
CA GLN A 139 -2.86 6.85 -0.46
C GLN A 139 -3.31 6.49 -1.90
N GLN A 140 -4.29 7.22 -2.43
CA GLN A 140 -4.78 7.05 -3.81
C GLN A 140 -3.74 7.40 -4.87
N GLU A 141 -2.89 8.41 -4.65
CA GLU A 141 -1.82 8.80 -5.58
C GLU A 141 -0.68 7.77 -5.64
N LEU A 142 -0.37 7.08 -4.53
CA LEU A 142 0.69 6.07 -4.50
C LEU A 142 0.27 4.75 -5.17
N THR A 143 -1.01 4.38 -5.09
CA THR A 143 -1.52 3.10 -5.61
C THR A 143 -1.23 2.86 -7.10
N PRO A 144 -1.47 3.81 -8.02
CA PRO A 144 -1.15 3.64 -9.44
C PRO A 144 0.33 3.37 -9.71
N VAL A 145 1.23 3.91 -8.88
CA VAL A 145 2.68 3.69 -9.01
C VAL A 145 3.03 2.24 -8.65
N LEU A 146 2.49 1.73 -7.54
CA LEU A 146 2.65 0.33 -7.12
C LEU A 146 2.10 -0.63 -8.18
N LEU A 147 0.90 -0.33 -8.70
CA LEU A 147 0.27 -1.09 -9.77
C LEU A 147 1.11 -1.09 -11.05
N GLY A 148 1.64 0.08 -11.44
CA GLY A 148 2.50 0.23 -12.61
C GLY A 148 3.78 -0.59 -12.50
N TYR A 149 4.43 -0.57 -11.34
CA TYR A 149 5.61 -1.38 -11.06
C TYR A 149 5.31 -2.88 -11.26
N LEU A 150 4.25 -3.40 -10.64
CA LEU A 150 3.90 -4.83 -10.75
C LEU A 150 3.55 -5.24 -12.19
N LYS A 151 2.80 -4.40 -12.93
CA LYS A 151 2.51 -4.64 -14.35
C LYS A 151 3.80 -4.70 -15.19
N GLN A 152 4.74 -3.80 -14.94
CA GLN A 152 6.04 -3.79 -15.62
C GLN A 152 6.87 -5.04 -15.28
N ARG A 153 6.95 -5.43 -14.01
CA ARG A 153 7.67 -6.65 -13.59
C ARG A 153 7.10 -7.90 -14.23
N ARG A 154 5.76 -8.01 -14.28
CA ARG A 154 5.06 -9.12 -14.93
C ARG A 154 5.35 -9.16 -16.43
N ALA A 155 5.37 -8.01 -17.11
CA ALA A 155 5.75 -7.94 -18.52
C ALA A 155 7.21 -8.40 -18.76
N SER A 156 8.09 -8.19 -17.79
CA SER A 156 9.48 -8.68 -17.79
C SER A 156 9.63 -10.13 -17.31
N GLY A 157 8.53 -10.85 -17.06
CA GLY A 157 8.54 -12.26 -16.65
C GLY A 157 8.73 -12.51 -15.14
N SER A 158 8.69 -11.47 -14.30
CA SER A 158 8.78 -11.59 -12.84
C SER A 158 7.43 -11.29 -12.21
N THR A 159 6.90 -12.19 -11.39
CA THR A 159 5.64 -11.98 -10.65
C THR A 159 5.79 -11.11 -9.41
N CYS A 160 7.04 -10.79 -9.00
CA CYS A 160 7.36 -10.26 -7.67
C CYS A 160 6.52 -10.91 -6.55
N SER A 161 6.32 -12.23 -6.67
CA SER A 161 5.57 -13.03 -5.73
C SER A 161 6.46 -13.51 -4.60
N THR A 162 5.86 -13.62 -3.41
CA THR A 162 6.43 -14.46 -2.37
C THR A 162 6.22 -15.93 -2.76
N ASN A 163 7.07 -16.85 -2.31
CA ASN A 163 6.88 -18.30 -2.51
C ASN A 163 5.65 -18.86 -1.74
N SER A 164 4.70 -18.00 -1.35
CA SER A 164 3.54 -18.37 -0.55
C SER A 164 2.41 -18.85 -1.43
N SER A 165 1.78 -19.96 -1.03
CA SER A 165 0.54 -20.46 -1.66
C SER A 165 -0.71 -19.76 -1.14
N ASN A 166 -0.57 -18.82 -0.19
CA ASN A 166 -1.70 -18.13 0.45
C ASN A 166 -1.97 -16.78 -0.24
N LEU A 167 -3.22 -16.57 -0.67
CA LEU A 167 -3.60 -15.40 -1.46
C LEU A 167 -3.44 -14.08 -0.68
N SER A 168 -3.74 -14.08 0.63
CA SER A 168 -3.62 -12.86 1.43
C SER A 168 -2.17 -12.44 1.63
N THR A 169 -1.26 -13.41 1.79
CA THR A 169 0.18 -13.15 1.88
C THR A 169 0.73 -12.60 0.56
N TYR A 170 0.26 -13.16 -0.57
CA TYR A 170 0.68 -12.68 -1.88
C TYR A 170 0.14 -11.27 -2.18
N LEU A 171 -1.15 -11.02 -1.93
CA LEU A 171 -1.76 -9.70 -2.11
C LEU A 171 -1.11 -8.64 -1.20
N TRP A 172 -0.80 -9.01 0.05
CA TRP A 172 -0.06 -8.14 0.97
C TRP A 172 1.34 -7.81 0.45
N ALA A 173 2.08 -8.78 -0.09
CA ALA A 173 3.39 -8.53 -0.67
C ALA A 173 3.31 -7.60 -1.90
N CYS A 174 2.28 -7.73 -2.72
CA CYS A 174 2.08 -6.90 -3.90
C CYS A 174 1.71 -5.44 -3.53
N PHE A 175 0.72 -5.25 -2.67
CA PHE A 175 0.12 -3.92 -2.45
C PHE A 175 0.03 -3.50 -0.99
N GLY A 176 0.20 -4.42 -0.04
CA GLY A 176 -0.04 -4.19 1.37
C GLY A 176 -1.44 -3.60 1.60
N LYS A 177 -1.54 -2.51 2.37
CA LYS A 177 -2.81 -1.82 2.63
C LYS A 177 -3.38 -1.04 1.44
N PHE A 178 -2.58 -0.81 0.39
CA PHE A 178 -3.02 -0.05 -0.79
C PHE A 178 -3.92 -0.85 -1.73
N SER A 179 -4.03 -2.16 -1.51
CA SER A 179 -4.89 -3.09 -2.26
C SER A 179 -6.34 -2.60 -2.37
N ILE A 180 -6.86 -1.91 -1.35
CA ILE A 180 -8.23 -1.35 -1.32
C ILE A 180 -8.51 -0.33 -2.44
N TYR A 181 -7.47 0.30 -2.99
CA TYR A 181 -7.56 1.32 -4.04
C TYR A 181 -7.26 0.79 -5.45
N VAL A 182 -6.90 -0.48 -5.59
CA VAL A 182 -6.63 -1.10 -6.89
C VAL A 182 -7.95 -1.49 -7.55
N ASP A 183 -8.07 -1.37 -8.87
CA ASP A 183 -9.27 -1.89 -9.55
C ASP A 183 -9.37 -3.42 -9.39
N TYR A 184 -10.58 -3.93 -9.19
CA TYR A 184 -10.80 -5.36 -8.98
C TYR A 184 -10.33 -6.21 -10.17
N GLU A 185 -10.52 -5.73 -11.40
CA GLU A 185 -10.09 -6.43 -12.61
C GLU A 185 -8.57 -6.41 -12.77
N ASP A 186 -7.92 -5.33 -12.31
CA ASP A 186 -6.46 -5.27 -12.24
C ASP A 186 -5.90 -6.27 -11.22
N LEU A 187 -6.53 -6.41 -10.05
CA LEU A 187 -6.16 -7.44 -9.08
C LEU A 187 -6.31 -8.84 -9.69
N ARG A 188 -7.44 -9.12 -10.34
CA ARG A 188 -7.72 -10.40 -10.99
C ARG A 188 -6.75 -10.72 -12.12
N GLY A 189 -6.34 -9.72 -12.89
CA GLY A 189 -5.39 -9.89 -13.99
C GLY A 189 -3.93 -10.08 -13.55
N LEU A 190 -3.56 -9.52 -12.38
CA LEU A 190 -2.20 -9.61 -11.84
C LEU A 190 -1.97 -10.84 -10.96
N ILE A 191 -2.98 -11.24 -10.19
CA ILE A 191 -2.86 -12.24 -9.14
C ILE A 191 -3.50 -13.55 -9.61
N GLU A 192 -2.68 -14.58 -9.78
CA GLU A 192 -3.16 -15.91 -10.11
C GLU A 192 -3.97 -16.49 -8.95
N GLY A 193 -5.12 -17.09 -9.24
CA GLY A 193 -6.03 -17.62 -8.22
C GLY A 193 -6.79 -16.55 -7.42
N PHE A 194 -6.75 -15.28 -7.85
CA PHE A 194 -7.57 -14.23 -7.26
C PHE A 194 -9.06 -14.58 -7.39
N GLY A 195 -9.82 -14.40 -6.31
CA GLY A 195 -11.22 -14.86 -6.22
C GLY A 195 -11.52 -15.78 -5.04
N SER A 196 -10.52 -16.08 -4.20
CA SER A 196 -10.75 -16.73 -2.90
C SER A 196 -11.11 -15.70 -1.81
N PHE A 197 -11.72 -16.19 -0.73
CA PHE A 197 -12.12 -15.38 0.43
C PHE A 197 -10.99 -15.23 1.47
N GLU A 198 -9.76 -15.67 1.15
CA GLU A 198 -8.63 -15.64 2.10
C GLU A 198 -8.10 -14.22 2.35
N ALA A 199 -8.34 -13.29 1.43
CA ALA A 199 -7.76 -11.95 1.43
C ALA A 199 -8.81 -10.83 1.65
N LEU A 200 -10.00 -11.16 2.18
CA LEU A 200 -11.09 -10.19 2.37
C LEU A 200 -10.67 -8.94 3.14
N ASP A 201 -9.83 -9.09 4.16
CA ASP A 201 -9.35 -7.99 5.00
C ASP A 201 -8.50 -6.97 4.24
N LEU A 202 -8.01 -7.33 3.06
CA LEU A 202 -7.23 -6.47 2.18
C LEU A 202 -8.07 -5.83 1.06
N LEU A 203 -9.36 -6.17 0.98
CA LEU A 203 -10.25 -5.64 -0.06
C LEU A 203 -11.11 -4.51 0.49
N SER A 204 -11.40 -3.50 -0.35
CA SER A 204 -12.44 -2.52 -0.07
C SER A 204 -13.84 -3.14 -0.14
N ALA A 205 -14.83 -2.51 0.48
CA ALA A 205 -16.23 -2.96 0.41
C ALA A 205 -16.73 -3.11 -1.04
N SER A 206 -16.29 -2.22 -1.94
CA SER A 206 -16.60 -2.29 -3.38
C SER A 206 -15.95 -3.48 -4.08
N GLN A 207 -14.73 -3.85 -3.71
CA GLN A 207 -14.07 -5.06 -4.22
C GLN A 207 -14.71 -6.33 -3.65
N VAL A 208 -15.09 -6.33 -2.37
CA VAL A 208 -15.82 -7.45 -1.74
C VAL A 208 -17.17 -7.68 -2.42
N ALA A 209 -17.87 -6.62 -2.83
CA ALA A 209 -19.12 -6.74 -3.60
C ALA A 209 -18.90 -7.43 -4.96
N GLN A 210 -17.83 -7.07 -5.65
CA GLN A 210 -17.47 -7.69 -6.94
C GLN A 210 -17.09 -9.16 -6.76
N LEU A 211 -16.31 -9.48 -5.73
CA LEU A 211 -15.99 -10.85 -5.35
C LEU A 211 -17.27 -11.65 -5.08
N ALA A 212 -18.18 -11.12 -4.25
CA ALA A 212 -19.42 -11.81 -3.88
C ALA A 212 -20.31 -12.09 -5.11
N ALA A 213 -20.37 -11.13 -6.05
CA ALA A 213 -21.14 -11.28 -7.28
C ALA A 213 -20.56 -12.33 -8.24
N GLN A 214 -19.23 -12.49 -8.28
CA GLN A 214 -18.54 -13.38 -9.22
C GLN A 214 -18.25 -14.79 -8.66
N SER A 215 -18.28 -14.97 -7.35
CA SER A 215 -17.88 -16.22 -6.67
C SER A 215 -19.05 -17.14 -6.26
N GLY A 216 -20.30 -16.72 -6.50
CA GLY A 216 -21.48 -17.44 -6.04
C GLY A 216 -21.80 -17.27 -4.55
N ALA A 217 -21.06 -16.42 -3.82
CA ALA A 217 -21.27 -16.18 -2.40
C ALA A 217 -22.70 -15.70 -2.06
N LEU A 218 -23.36 -14.98 -2.97
CA LEU A 218 -24.75 -14.56 -2.80
C LEU A 218 -25.74 -15.73 -2.62
N ASN A 219 -25.35 -16.95 -3.03
CA ASN A 219 -26.16 -18.16 -2.91
C ASN A 219 -25.59 -19.16 -1.88
N ASN A 220 -24.57 -18.78 -1.11
CA ASN A 220 -23.90 -19.64 -0.15
C ASN A 220 -23.84 -18.96 1.23
N ALA A 221 -24.53 -19.53 2.21
CA ALA A 221 -24.66 -18.96 3.55
C ALA A 221 -23.30 -18.81 4.28
N ASP A 222 -22.36 -19.74 4.06
CA ASP A 222 -21.04 -19.68 4.68
C ASP A 222 -20.18 -18.57 4.08
N LEU A 223 -20.19 -18.45 2.75
CA LEU A 223 -19.41 -17.42 2.05
C LEU A 223 -19.98 -16.01 2.27
N ILE A 224 -21.32 -15.85 2.26
CA ILE A 224 -21.92 -14.55 2.54
C ILE A 224 -21.69 -14.11 3.98
N ARG A 225 -21.59 -15.06 4.92
CA ARG A 225 -21.21 -14.76 6.31
C ARG A 225 -19.80 -14.17 6.37
N LEU A 226 -18.82 -14.75 5.66
CA LEU A 226 -17.46 -14.20 5.57
C LEU A 226 -17.45 -12.76 4.98
N VAL A 227 -18.30 -12.50 3.98
CA VAL A 227 -18.48 -11.14 3.43
C VAL A 227 -18.94 -10.17 4.52
N PHE A 228 -19.98 -10.51 5.27
CA PHE A 228 -20.51 -9.62 6.31
C PHE A 228 -19.58 -9.52 7.52
N ASP A 229 -18.87 -10.59 7.88
CA ASP A 229 -17.83 -10.54 8.92
C ASP A 229 -16.75 -9.50 8.56
N ARG A 230 -16.35 -9.43 7.28
CA ARG A 230 -15.42 -8.40 6.78
C ARG A 230 -16.02 -6.99 6.83
N LEU A 231 -17.31 -6.83 6.55
CA LEU A 231 -17.97 -5.51 6.55
C LEU A 231 -18.29 -5.00 7.96
N ASP A 232 -18.29 -5.86 8.98
CA ASP A 232 -18.58 -5.51 10.38
C ASP A 232 -17.36 -4.91 11.12
N GLY A 233 -16.74 -3.91 10.49
CA GLY A 233 -15.62 -3.15 11.05
C GLY A 233 -16.04 -1.81 11.67
N ASP A 234 -15.05 -0.97 12.01
CA ASP A 234 -15.28 0.36 12.63
C ASP A 234 -16.20 1.27 11.80
N ASN A 235 -16.23 1.09 10.48
CA ASN A 235 -17.05 1.86 9.54
C ASN A 235 -18.21 1.03 8.93
N ALA A 236 -18.76 0.06 9.67
CA ALA A 236 -19.71 -0.93 9.14
C ALA A 236 -20.88 -0.35 8.33
N LEU A 237 -21.49 0.76 8.78
CA LEU A 237 -22.59 1.39 8.03
C LEU A 237 -22.15 1.93 6.67
N GLN A 238 -20.95 2.51 6.59
CA GLN A 238 -20.39 3.01 5.34
C GLN A 238 -19.99 1.83 4.45
N ASP A 239 -19.29 0.84 4.99
CA ASP A 239 -18.82 -0.33 4.27
C ASP A 239 -20.00 -1.12 3.67
N VAL A 240 -21.07 -1.35 4.44
CA VAL A 240 -22.30 -1.99 3.94
C VAL A 240 -22.96 -1.14 2.85
N GLY A 241 -23.02 0.18 3.01
CA GLY A 241 -23.57 1.10 2.02
C GLY A 241 -22.80 1.07 0.69
N GLU A 242 -21.47 1.09 0.75
CA GLU A 242 -20.58 0.97 -0.40
C GLU A 242 -20.71 -0.40 -1.07
N PHE A 243 -20.72 -1.47 -0.27
CA PHE A 243 -20.92 -2.84 -0.74
C PHE A 243 -22.22 -2.98 -1.53
N LEU A 244 -23.35 -2.54 -0.97
CA LEU A 244 -24.65 -2.63 -1.64
C LEU A 244 -24.69 -1.79 -2.93
N THR A 245 -24.10 -0.60 -2.90
CA THR A 245 -24.00 0.27 -4.07
C THR A 245 -23.19 -0.37 -5.20
N ALA A 246 -22.04 -0.97 -4.86
CA ALA A 246 -21.19 -1.67 -5.81
C ALA A 246 -21.88 -2.93 -6.35
N LEU A 247 -22.54 -3.71 -5.49
CA LEU A 247 -23.25 -4.93 -5.88
C LEU A 247 -24.36 -4.67 -6.90
N LEU A 248 -25.11 -3.57 -6.71
CA LEU A 248 -26.14 -3.14 -7.66
C LEU A 248 -25.53 -2.75 -9.02
N ARG A 249 -24.35 -2.11 -9.03
CA ARG A 249 -23.64 -1.79 -10.29
C ARG A 249 -23.17 -3.06 -11.00
N THR A 250 -22.57 -4.00 -10.27
CA THR A 250 -22.08 -5.26 -10.85
C THR A 250 -23.21 -6.12 -11.41
N SER A 251 -24.36 -6.18 -10.72
CA SER A 251 -25.54 -6.92 -11.21
C SER A 251 -26.19 -6.28 -12.44
N GLN A 252 -26.20 -4.94 -12.55
CA GLN A 252 -26.64 -4.23 -13.76
C GLN A 252 -25.73 -4.52 -14.97
N VAL A 253 -24.42 -4.67 -14.75
CA VAL A 253 -23.47 -5.08 -15.79
C VAL A 253 -23.77 -6.51 -16.25
N CYS A 254 -23.99 -7.46 -15.34
CA CYS A 254 -24.37 -8.84 -15.72
C CYS A 254 -25.77 -8.92 -16.38
N SER A 255 -26.67 -7.96 -16.12
CA SER A 255 -27.97 -7.84 -16.81
C SER A 255 -27.84 -7.30 -18.24
N ARG A 256 -26.83 -6.48 -18.52
CA ARG A 256 -26.62 -5.82 -19.83
C ARG A 256 -25.78 -6.62 -20.82
N PHE A 257 -24.85 -7.46 -20.34
CA PHE A 257 -23.89 -8.19 -21.20
C PHE A 257 -24.17 -9.69 -21.37
N GLY A 258 -25.28 -10.20 -20.81
CA GLY A 258 -25.63 -11.61 -20.89
C GLY A 258 -24.79 -12.48 -19.95
N HIS A 259 -25.33 -13.64 -19.57
CA HIS A 259 -24.84 -14.54 -18.52
C HIS A 259 -23.38 -15.03 -18.65
N GLN A 260 -22.66 -14.74 -19.74
CA GLN A 260 -21.29 -15.17 -19.96
C GLN A 260 -20.22 -14.36 -19.21
N SER A 261 -20.55 -13.15 -18.73
CA SER A 261 -19.58 -12.30 -18.01
C SER A 261 -19.52 -12.52 -16.50
N CYS A 262 -20.45 -13.30 -15.95
CA CYS A 262 -20.48 -13.77 -14.57
C CYS A 262 -20.26 -15.30 -14.65
N GLY A 263 -19.22 -15.83 -14.00
CA GLY A 263 -18.72 -17.22 -14.15
C GLY A 263 -19.78 -18.29 -14.49
N GLU A 264 -19.50 -19.09 -15.51
CA GLU A 264 -20.44 -20.07 -16.07
C GLU A 264 -21.00 -21.01 -15.00
N ARG A 265 -22.33 -21.14 -14.99
CA ARG A 265 -23.05 -22.20 -14.29
C ARG A 265 -22.68 -23.55 -14.93
N HIS A 266 -21.89 -24.37 -14.24
CA HIS A 266 -21.94 -25.81 -14.45
C HIS A 266 -23.23 -26.35 -13.83
N HIS A 267 -24.32 -26.32 -14.59
CA HIS A 267 -25.46 -27.19 -14.33
C HIS A 267 -25.18 -28.55 -14.96
N ASP A 268 -24.83 -29.52 -14.13
CA ASP A 268 -24.75 -30.92 -14.50
C ASP A 268 -26.18 -31.52 -14.46
N GLU A 269 -27.00 -31.24 -15.47
CA GLU A 269 -28.27 -31.94 -15.69
C GLU A 269 -28.01 -33.23 -16.47
N SER A 270 -27.54 -34.26 -15.75
CA SER A 270 -27.58 -35.64 -16.24
C SER A 270 -29.01 -36.17 -16.13
N GLY A 271 -29.66 -36.30 -17.29
CA GLY A 271 -31.10 -36.56 -17.44
C GLY A 271 -31.65 -37.83 -16.79
N LEU A 272 -32.78 -37.67 -16.09
CA LEU A 272 -33.70 -38.74 -15.74
C LEU A 272 -34.86 -38.73 -16.75
N ARG A 273 -34.82 -39.62 -17.74
CA ARG A 273 -36.00 -39.97 -18.56
C ARG A 273 -36.93 -40.84 -17.73
N HIS A 274 -38.13 -40.36 -17.43
CA HIS A 274 -39.26 -41.21 -17.07
C HIS A 274 -39.94 -41.74 -18.35
N PRO A 275 -40.24 -43.04 -18.46
CA PRO A 275 -41.05 -43.57 -19.55
C PRO A 275 -42.55 -43.40 -19.24
N GLN A 276 -43.31 -42.88 -20.22
CA GLN A 276 -44.77 -42.91 -20.21
C GLN A 276 -45.28 -44.35 -20.43
N PRO A 277 -46.38 -44.77 -19.76
CA PRO A 277 -47.05 -46.04 -20.07
C PRO A 277 -48.06 -45.87 -21.24
N PRO A 278 -48.35 -46.94 -21.99
CA PRO A 278 -49.26 -46.88 -23.13
C PRO A 278 -50.72 -47.10 -22.71
N PHE A 279 -51.60 -46.27 -23.31
CA PHE A 279 -53.06 -46.31 -23.43
C PHE A 279 -53.91 -46.41 -22.15
#